data_AF-A0AB37YNL4-F1
#
_entry.id   AF-A0AB37YNL4-F1
#
_cell.length_a   1.000
_cell.length_b   1.000
_cell.length_c   1.000
_cell.angle_alpha   90.00
_cell.angle_beta   90.00
_cell.angle_gamma   90.00
#
_symmetry.space_group_name_H-M   'P 1'
#
loop_
_entity.id
_entity.type
_entity.pdbx_description
1 polymer ?
#
loop_
_entity_poly.entity_id
_entity_poly.type
_entity_poly.pdbx_seq_one_letter_code
_entity_poly.pdbx_strand_id
1 'polypeptide(L)'
;MNPIISNELNLFAQELQYFLSSVVLQDIAKQVGFVQRSSKYQANELIALCVWISQEVASASLTHLCSQLEASTGVLMRSEGFNQRFNPAAVAFLREVFTSLLTQKLCSNHSLYSLRWQIEILFKTWKSFFEIDECKNIKRERLECHLYGQLIGILLCSSTMFQMRQFLLEKTNQELSEYKAIYMIKDYFPLLFQAIAIGTKQLLKILHRLYLLLKKNGRKCHRYKKMTVFDILGIVYKTTVKHRQTA
;
A
#
# COMPACT_ATOMS: atom_id res chain seq x y z
N MET A 1 4.04 24.01 -8.27
CA MET A 1 3.20 23.39 -7.22
C MET A 1 3.07 24.39 -6.09
N ASN A 2 1.93 24.50 -5.41
CA ASN A 2 1.82 25.37 -4.24
C ASN A 2 2.88 24.92 -3.21
N PRO A 3 3.76 25.81 -2.71
CA PRO A 3 4.89 25.44 -1.84
C PRO A 3 4.45 24.68 -0.58
N ILE A 4 3.26 24.95 -0.06
CA ILE A 4 2.70 24.26 1.12
C ILE A 4 2.41 22.79 0.81
N ILE A 5 1.82 22.51 -0.36
CA ILE A 5 1.55 21.13 -0.83
C ILE A 5 2.87 20.37 -1.02
N SER A 6 3.91 21.05 -1.47
CA SER A 6 5.25 20.47 -1.63
C SER A 6 5.87 20.08 -0.30
N ASN A 7 5.62 20.84 0.76
CA ASN A 7 6.15 20.54 2.08
C ASN A 7 5.38 19.38 2.74
N GLU A 8 4.04 19.39 2.70
CA GLU A 8 3.23 18.30 3.27
C GLU A 8 3.46 16.96 2.56
N LEU A 9 3.51 16.96 1.21
CA LEU A 9 3.86 15.75 0.45
C LEU A 9 5.30 15.27 0.73
N ASN A 10 6.22 16.18 1.01
CA ASN A 10 7.60 15.83 1.37
C ASN A 10 7.68 15.17 2.74
N LEU A 11 6.93 15.69 3.73
CA LEU A 11 6.83 15.05 5.04
C LEU A 11 6.24 13.64 4.91
N PHE A 12 5.19 13.46 4.12
CA PHE A 12 4.62 12.13 3.86
C PHE A 12 5.61 11.21 3.12
N ALA A 13 6.37 11.72 2.16
CA ALA A 13 7.40 10.95 1.46
C ALA A 13 8.52 10.51 2.41
N GLN A 14 8.97 11.39 3.31
CA GLN A 14 9.96 11.08 4.34
C GLN A 14 9.44 10.03 5.31
N GLU A 15 8.17 10.14 5.74
CA GLU A 15 7.51 9.17 6.58
C GLU A 15 7.52 7.78 5.92
N LEU A 16 7.02 7.67 4.68
CA LEU A 16 7.01 6.41 3.94
C LEU A 16 8.41 5.83 3.74
N GLN A 17 9.39 6.68 3.41
CA GLN A 17 10.75 6.21 3.21
C GLN A 17 11.39 5.75 4.52
N TYR A 18 11.13 6.42 5.64
CA TYR A 18 11.67 6.02 6.94
C TYR A 18 11.22 4.60 7.31
N PHE A 19 9.92 4.34 7.23
CA PHE A 19 9.34 3.03 7.61
C PHE A 19 9.72 1.88 6.69
N LEU A 20 9.93 2.17 5.40
CA LEU A 20 10.32 1.18 4.40
C LEU A 20 11.79 1.31 4.02
N SER A 21 12.59 1.99 4.84
CA SER A 21 14.01 2.14 4.59
C SER A 21 14.71 0.80 4.74
N SER A 22 15.73 0.58 3.91
CA SER A 22 16.54 -0.64 3.99
C SER A 22 17.18 -0.82 5.36
N VAL A 23 17.47 0.27 6.08
CA VAL A 23 18.06 0.22 7.42
C VAL A 23 17.08 -0.35 8.43
N VAL A 24 15.87 0.24 8.53
CA VAL A 24 14.83 -0.22 9.46
C VAL A 24 14.42 -1.67 9.16
N LEU A 25 14.24 -2.01 7.89
CA LEU A 25 13.88 -3.37 7.50
C LEU A 25 14.99 -4.39 7.82
N GLN A 26 16.26 -4.02 7.63
CA GLN A 26 17.38 -4.89 8.01
C GLN A 26 17.52 -5.04 9.53
N ASP A 27 17.27 -4.00 10.30
CA ASP A 27 17.37 -4.05 11.75
C ASP A 27 16.29 -4.97 12.34
N ILE A 28 15.03 -4.85 11.88
CA ILE A 28 13.95 -5.77 12.24
C ILE A 28 14.31 -7.20 11.81
N ALA A 29 14.85 -7.37 10.59
CA ALA A 29 15.23 -8.69 10.10
C ALA A 29 16.37 -9.34 10.91
N LYS A 30 17.31 -8.57 11.44
CA LYS A 30 18.37 -9.06 12.33
C LYS A 30 17.81 -9.43 13.71
N GLN A 31 16.98 -8.57 14.29
CA GLN A 31 16.36 -8.80 15.61
C GLN A 31 15.54 -10.10 15.63
N VAL A 32 14.78 -10.35 14.57
CA VAL A 32 13.95 -11.55 14.44
C VAL A 32 14.76 -12.78 13.95
N GLY A 33 16.04 -12.59 13.63
CA GLY A 33 16.93 -13.67 13.18
C GLY A 33 16.66 -14.14 11.75
N PHE A 34 15.93 -13.37 10.93
CA PHE A 34 15.71 -13.66 9.51
C PHE A 34 16.99 -13.44 8.68
N VAL A 35 17.75 -12.38 8.98
CA VAL A 35 19.06 -12.11 8.36
C VAL A 35 20.15 -12.30 9.40
N GLN A 36 20.92 -13.39 9.27
CA GLN A 36 22.05 -13.72 10.15
C GLN A 36 23.41 -13.59 9.44
N ARG A 37 23.43 -13.64 8.10
CA ARG A 37 24.61 -13.46 7.25
C ARG A 37 24.23 -12.70 5.99
N SER A 38 25.17 -11.98 5.39
CA SER A 38 24.92 -11.30 4.11
C SER A 38 24.64 -12.33 3.01
N SER A 39 23.44 -12.31 2.43
CA SER A 39 23.10 -13.08 1.23
C SER A 39 22.56 -12.17 0.12
N LYS A 40 22.53 -12.69 -1.10
CA LYS A 40 21.93 -12.03 -2.28
C LYS A 40 20.43 -11.73 -2.09
N TYR A 41 19.75 -12.53 -1.26
CA TYR A 41 18.36 -12.31 -0.86
C TYR A 41 18.34 -11.78 0.57
N GLN A 42 17.74 -10.60 0.78
CA GLN A 42 17.65 -9.91 2.05
C GLN A 42 16.19 -9.54 2.38
N ALA A 43 16.01 -8.76 3.43
CA ALA A 43 14.72 -8.29 3.92
C ALA A 43 13.91 -7.55 2.83
N ASN A 44 14.59 -6.74 2.02
CA ASN A 44 13.95 -5.90 1.01
C ASN A 44 13.36 -6.73 -0.12
N GLU A 45 14.02 -7.82 -0.52
CA GLU A 45 13.52 -8.72 -1.57
C GLU A 45 12.31 -9.51 -1.11
N LEU A 46 12.22 -9.88 0.18
CA LEU A 46 11.03 -10.53 0.74
C LEU A 46 9.85 -9.56 0.84
N ILE A 47 10.10 -8.33 1.28
CA ILE A 47 9.07 -7.26 1.28
C ILE A 47 8.61 -6.98 -0.15
N ALA A 48 9.54 -6.80 -1.08
CA ALA A 48 9.22 -6.61 -2.49
C ALA A 48 8.37 -7.79 -2.98
N LEU A 49 8.77 -9.03 -2.74
CA LEU A 49 7.98 -10.17 -3.19
C LEU A 49 6.55 -10.18 -2.65
N CYS A 50 6.39 -10.14 -1.33
CA CYS A 50 5.12 -10.43 -0.66
C CYS A 50 4.17 -9.22 -0.67
N VAL A 51 4.69 -8.00 -0.69
CA VAL A 51 3.86 -6.78 -0.73
C VAL A 51 3.48 -6.42 -2.17
N TRP A 52 4.28 -6.86 -3.14
CA TRP A 52 4.28 -6.28 -4.49
C TRP A 52 3.96 -7.21 -5.63
N ILE A 53 4.74 -8.27 -5.70
CA ILE A 53 4.85 -9.13 -6.87
C ILE A 53 3.69 -10.11 -6.80
N SER A 54 3.43 -10.65 -5.60
CA SER A 54 2.31 -11.54 -5.35
C SER A 54 1.08 -10.76 -4.88
N GLN A 55 0.40 -10.10 -5.81
CA GLN A 55 -0.88 -9.45 -5.52
C GLN A 55 -2.00 -10.47 -5.24
N GLU A 56 -1.86 -11.69 -5.75
CA GLU A 56 -2.74 -12.82 -5.46
C GLU A 56 -2.11 -13.71 -4.39
N VAL A 57 -2.91 -14.16 -3.41
CA VAL A 57 -2.44 -15.11 -2.38
C VAL A 57 -2.35 -16.49 -3.02
N ALA A 58 -1.20 -17.15 -2.90
CA ALA A 58 -1.07 -18.60 -3.11
C ALA A 58 -1.44 -19.16 -4.51
N SER A 59 -1.84 -18.34 -5.48
CA SER A 59 -2.20 -18.77 -6.84
C SER A 59 -0.96 -18.98 -7.73
N ALA A 60 0.05 -18.10 -7.57
CA ALA A 60 1.26 -18.06 -8.39
C ALA A 60 2.21 -19.23 -8.09
N SER A 61 2.81 -19.81 -9.13
CA SER A 61 3.85 -20.83 -8.97
C SER A 61 5.16 -20.23 -8.44
N LEU A 62 5.99 -21.06 -7.80
CA LEU A 62 7.32 -20.61 -7.34
C LEU A 62 8.21 -20.13 -8.50
N THR A 63 8.10 -20.77 -9.66
CA THR A 63 8.83 -20.40 -10.88
C THR A 63 8.45 -19.01 -11.38
N HIS A 64 7.15 -18.69 -11.38
CA HIS A 64 6.65 -17.37 -11.74
C HIS A 64 7.10 -16.29 -10.75
N LEU A 65 7.05 -16.57 -9.45
CA LEU A 65 7.53 -15.64 -8.44
C LEU A 65 9.04 -15.39 -8.55
N CYS A 66 9.84 -16.41 -8.86
CA CYS A 66 11.28 -16.25 -9.08
C CYS A 66 11.58 -15.39 -10.31
N SER A 67 10.89 -15.62 -11.44
CA SER A 67 11.12 -14.83 -12.65
C SER A 67 10.73 -13.36 -12.47
N GLN A 68 9.62 -13.08 -11.79
CA GLN A 68 9.21 -11.71 -11.48
C GLN A 68 10.15 -11.01 -10.49
N LEU A 69 10.66 -11.74 -9.50
CA LEU A 69 11.64 -11.21 -8.55
C LEU A 69 12.95 -10.87 -9.26
N GLU A 70 13.42 -11.74 -10.15
CA GLU A 70 14.61 -11.49 -10.97
C GLU A 70 14.41 -10.26 -11.86
N ALA A 71 13.28 -10.14 -12.54
CA ALA A 71 12.98 -9.00 -13.41
C ALA A 71 12.93 -7.65 -12.66
N SER A 72 12.53 -7.67 -11.37
CA SER A 72 12.33 -6.45 -10.58
C SER A 72 13.52 -6.06 -9.71
N THR A 73 14.28 -7.03 -9.20
CA THR A 73 15.39 -6.81 -8.25
C THR A 73 16.75 -7.23 -8.81
N GLY A 74 16.79 -7.98 -9.91
CA GLY A 74 18.01 -8.56 -10.47
C GLY A 74 18.53 -9.78 -9.71
N VAL A 75 17.84 -10.25 -8.67
CA VAL A 75 18.29 -11.39 -7.86
C VAL A 75 17.85 -12.71 -8.47
N LEU A 76 18.80 -13.49 -8.98
CA LEU A 76 18.55 -14.83 -9.52
C LEU A 76 18.62 -15.90 -8.43
N MET A 77 17.55 -16.70 -8.30
CA MET A 77 17.45 -17.85 -7.39
C MET A 77 16.67 -19.01 -8.00
N ARG A 78 17.05 -20.24 -7.61
CA ARG A 78 16.29 -21.46 -7.95
C ARG A 78 15.02 -21.55 -7.10
N SER A 79 13.94 -22.08 -7.67
CA SER A 79 12.63 -22.24 -7.01
C SER A 79 12.69 -22.98 -5.66
N GLU A 80 13.55 -23.99 -5.54
CA GLU A 80 13.72 -24.77 -4.31
C GLU A 80 14.38 -23.95 -3.20
N GLY A 81 15.52 -23.30 -3.52
CA GLY A 81 16.20 -22.40 -2.58
C GLY A 81 15.34 -21.20 -2.19
N PHE A 82 14.49 -20.73 -3.10
CA PHE A 82 13.49 -19.70 -2.83
C PHE A 82 12.40 -20.19 -1.87
N ASN A 83 11.88 -21.41 -2.06
CA ASN A 83 10.88 -21.99 -1.16
C ASN A 83 11.40 -22.19 0.28
N GLN A 84 12.71 -22.48 0.43
CA GLN A 84 13.36 -22.59 1.74
C GLN A 84 13.47 -21.24 2.46
N ARG A 85 13.44 -20.11 1.74
CA ARG A 85 13.43 -18.77 2.34
C ARG A 85 12.10 -18.42 3.01
N PHE A 86 11.01 -19.06 2.61
CA PHE A 86 9.78 -19.05 3.39
C PHE A 86 9.94 -19.97 4.60
N ASN A 87 10.26 -19.39 5.75
CA ASN A 87 10.48 -20.09 7.01
C ASN A 87 9.86 -19.31 8.16
N PRO A 88 9.82 -19.86 9.39
CA PRO A 88 9.21 -19.17 10.52
C PRO A 88 9.82 -17.80 10.82
N ALA A 89 11.12 -17.60 10.56
CA ALA A 89 11.77 -16.30 10.73
C ALA A 89 11.30 -15.26 9.69
N ALA A 90 11.03 -15.68 8.45
CA ALA A 90 10.45 -14.83 7.41
C ALA A 90 9.03 -14.35 7.79
N VAL A 91 8.21 -15.27 8.33
CA VAL A 91 6.88 -14.94 8.85
C VAL A 91 6.98 -13.95 10.00
N ALA A 92 7.83 -14.23 10.98
CA ALA A 92 8.01 -13.38 12.14
C ALA A 92 8.50 -11.98 11.74
N PHE A 93 9.41 -11.89 10.75
CA PHE A 93 9.88 -10.62 10.19
C PHE A 93 8.73 -9.81 9.59
N LEU A 94 7.93 -10.39 8.69
CA LEU A 94 6.80 -9.69 8.07
C LEU A 94 5.72 -9.29 9.09
N ARG A 95 5.47 -10.15 10.08
CA ARG A 95 4.57 -9.84 11.20
C ARG A 95 5.06 -8.63 12.00
N GLU A 96 6.35 -8.54 12.27
CA GLU A 96 6.92 -7.43 13.03
C GLU A 96 6.86 -6.12 12.23
N VAL A 97 7.19 -6.16 10.94
CA VAL A 97 7.04 -5.00 10.04
C VAL A 97 5.58 -4.54 10.01
N PHE A 98 4.63 -5.46 9.84
CA PHE A 98 3.20 -5.14 9.88
C PHE A 98 2.78 -4.53 11.23
N THR A 99 3.20 -5.12 12.34
CA THR A 99 2.85 -4.67 13.69
C THR A 99 3.40 -3.28 13.99
N SER A 100 4.65 -3.02 13.59
CA SER A 100 5.28 -1.71 13.72
C SER A 100 4.53 -0.63 12.92
N LEU A 101 4.24 -0.91 11.63
CA LEU A 101 3.46 -0.01 10.77
C LEU A 101 2.06 0.24 11.32
N LEU A 102 1.37 -0.82 11.76
CA LEU A 102 0.03 -0.71 12.30
C LEU A 102 0.06 0.15 13.57
N THR A 103 0.90 -0.19 14.55
CA THR A 103 1.01 0.53 15.83
C THR A 103 1.30 2.01 15.63
N GLN A 104 2.19 2.34 14.70
CA GLN A 104 2.49 3.73 14.35
C GLN A 104 1.26 4.47 13.80
N LYS A 105 0.47 3.83 12.91
CA LYS A 105 -0.79 4.39 12.40
C LYS A 105 -1.89 4.48 13.46
N LEU A 106 -1.89 3.59 14.45
CA LEU A 106 -2.83 3.62 15.59
C LEU A 106 -2.52 4.78 16.54
N CYS A 107 -1.25 4.94 16.93
CA CYS A 107 -0.83 5.98 17.87
C CYS A 107 -1.04 7.40 17.34
N SER A 108 -1.10 7.56 16.02
CA SER A 108 -1.30 8.86 15.35
C SER A 108 -2.78 9.25 15.20
N ASN A 109 -3.72 8.31 15.36
CA ASN A 109 -5.16 8.52 15.16
C ASN A 109 -5.91 8.41 16.50
N HIS A 110 -6.16 9.53 17.17
CA HIS A 110 -6.69 9.59 18.55
C HIS A 110 -8.17 9.19 18.76
N SER A 111 -8.79 8.40 17.87
CA SER A 111 -10.17 7.92 18.08
C SER A 111 -10.32 6.43 17.71
N LEU A 112 -10.59 5.59 18.72
CA LEU A 112 -10.88 4.15 18.59
C LEU A 112 -12.10 3.88 17.68
N TYR A 113 -13.01 4.85 17.54
CA TYR A 113 -14.22 4.72 16.72
C TYR A 113 -13.92 4.80 15.21
N SER A 114 -12.97 5.66 14.82
CA SER A 114 -12.50 5.74 13.42
C SER A 114 -11.78 4.46 12.99
N LEU A 115 -11.14 3.78 13.96
CA LEU A 115 -10.41 2.54 13.77
C LEU A 115 -11.29 1.34 13.43
N ARG A 116 -12.48 1.24 14.04
CA ARG A 116 -13.45 0.18 13.71
C ARG A 116 -13.79 0.18 12.22
N TRP A 117 -13.96 1.38 11.65
CA TRP A 117 -14.30 1.53 10.25
C TRP A 117 -13.12 1.28 9.31
N GLN A 118 -11.90 1.68 9.71
CA GLN A 118 -10.69 1.30 8.97
C GLN A 118 -10.52 -0.22 8.93
N ILE A 119 -10.71 -0.91 10.06
CA ILE A 119 -10.68 -2.38 10.13
C ILE A 119 -11.78 -2.99 9.24
N GLU A 120 -13.00 -2.45 9.26
CA GLU A 120 -14.09 -2.94 8.40
C GLU A 120 -13.80 -2.75 6.91
N ILE A 121 -13.18 -1.64 6.51
CA ILE A 121 -12.71 -1.42 5.14
C ILE A 121 -11.58 -2.38 4.79
N LEU A 122 -10.62 -2.61 5.70
CA LEU A 122 -9.58 -3.62 5.51
C LEU A 122 -10.23 -4.97 5.21
N PHE A 123 -11.14 -5.46 6.06
CA PHE A 123 -11.83 -6.73 5.85
C PHE A 123 -12.71 -6.80 4.59
N LYS A 124 -13.39 -5.71 4.20
CA LYS A 124 -14.15 -5.66 2.94
C LYS A 124 -13.24 -5.69 1.71
N THR A 125 -12.10 -4.99 1.79
CA THR A 125 -11.08 -5.02 0.76
C THR A 125 -10.47 -6.42 0.67
N TRP A 126 -10.18 -7.07 1.80
CA TRP A 126 -9.62 -8.44 1.81
C TRP A 126 -10.52 -9.44 1.10
N LYS A 127 -11.82 -9.43 1.41
CA LYS A 127 -12.79 -10.35 0.77
C LYS A 127 -12.92 -10.13 -0.74
N SER A 128 -12.79 -8.88 -1.21
CA SER A 128 -12.92 -8.55 -2.62
C SER A 128 -11.61 -8.70 -3.41
N PHE A 129 -10.44 -8.69 -2.76
CA PHE A 129 -9.15 -8.68 -3.43
C PHE A 129 -8.35 -9.98 -3.28
N PHE A 130 -8.66 -10.86 -2.31
CA PHE A 130 -7.79 -11.99 -1.99
C PHE A 130 -8.31 -13.38 -2.32
N GLU A 131 -9.57 -13.55 -2.76
CA GLU A 131 -10.12 -14.85 -3.17
C GLU A 131 -9.67 -16.00 -2.24
N ILE A 132 -9.67 -15.76 -0.91
CA ILE A 132 -9.06 -16.63 0.11
C ILE A 132 -9.70 -18.04 0.12
N ASP A 133 -10.85 -18.17 -0.54
CA ASP A 133 -11.58 -19.40 -0.75
C ASP A 133 -10.82 -20.41 -1.63
N GLU A 134 -9.88 -19.97 -2.49
CA GLU A 134 -9.09 -20.83 -3.39
C GLU A 134 -7.58 -20.86 -3.04
N CYS A 135 -7.23 -21.47 -1.91
CA CYS A 135 -5.81 -21.71 -1.61
C CYS A 135 -5.34 -23.05 -2.20
N LYS A 136 -4.37 -23.01 -3.12
CA LYS A 136 -3.61 -24.22 -3.51
C LYS A 136 -2.90 -24.81 -2.28
N ASN A 137 -2.65 -26.11 -2.30
CA ASN A 137 -1.91 -26.79 -1.23
C ASN A 137 -0.44 -26.32 -1.24
N ILE A 138 -0.13 -25.30 -0.44
CA ILE A 138 1.19 -24.65 -0.36
C ILE A 138 1.74 -24.71 1.06
N LYS A 139 3.06 -24.52 1.18
CA LYS A 139 3.75 -24.42 2.46
C LYS A 139 3.10 -23.34 3.34
N ARG A 140 2.87 -23.66 4.62
CA ARG A 140 2.21 -22.76 5.59
C ARG A 140 2.92 -21.42 5.73
N GLU A 141 4.23 -21.43 5.89
CA GLU A 141 5.04 -20.21 6.05
C GLU A 141 4.99 -19.34 4.79
N ARG A 142 4.86 -19.98 3.62
CA ARG A 142 4.66 -19.25 2.36
C ARG A 142 3.32 -18.55 2.38
N LEU A 143 2.24 -19.24 2.73
CA LEU A 143 0.91 -18.63 2.86
C LEU A 143 0.92 -17.44 3.82
N GLU A 144 1.48 -17.65 5.03
CA GLU A 144 1.55 -16.61 6.05
C GLU A 144 2.37 -15.39 5.60
N CYS A 145 3.50 -15.59 4.91
CA CYS A 145 4.28 -14.47 4.36
C CYS A 145 3.48 -13.67 3.32
N HIS A 146 2.75 -14.33 2.43
CA HIS A 146 1.91 -13.65 1.44
C HIS A 146 0.79 -12.87 2.10
N LEU A 147 0.13 -13.46 3.11
CA LEU A 147 -0.88 -12.77 3.91
C LEU A 147 -0.31 -11.50 4.54
N TYR A 148 0.78 -11.59 5.31
CA TYR A 148 1.37 -10.40 5.95
C TYR A 148 1.83 -9.35 4.93
N GLY A 149 2.42 -9.77 3.80
CA GLY A 149 2.82 -8.84 2.73
C GLY A 149 1.63 -8.06 2.18
N GLN A 150 0.50 -8.72 2.00
CA GLN A 150 -0.74 -8.07 1.58
C GLN A 150 -1.30 -7.11 2.62
N LEU A 151 -1.24 -7.48 3.90
CA LEU A 151 -1.64 -6.59 5.00
C LEU A 151 -0.83 -5.30 4.99
N ILE A 152 0.48 -5.42 4.84
CA ILE A 152 1.39 -4.27 4.69
C ILE A 152 1.00 -3.44 3.46
N GLY A 153 0.77 -4.09 2.31
CA GLY A 153 0.36 -3.42 1.07
C GLY A 153 -0.92 -2.61 1.24
N ILE A 154 -1.92 -3.15 1.93
CA ILE A 154 -3.19 -2.45 2.18
C ILE A 154 -3.00 -1.28 3.15
N LEU A 155 -2.19 -1.43 4.21
CA LEU A 155 -1.87 -0.33 5.11
C LEU A 155 -1.22 0.84 4.36
N LEU A 156 -0.30 0.53 3.44
CA LEU A 156 0.37 1.54 2.61
C LEU A 156 -0.61 2.18 1.60
N CYS A 157 -1.48 1.38 0.97
CA CYS A 157 -2.49 1.85 0.02
C CYS A 157 -3.49 2.79 0.70
N SER A 158 -4.01 2.36 1.85
CA SER A 158 -4.97 3.14 2.63
C SER A 158 -4.35 4.43 3.16
N SER A 159 -3.13 4.37 3.70
CA SER A 159 -2.39 5.55 4.16
C SER A 159 -2.20 6.56 3.03
N THR A 160 -1.77 6.10 1.85
CA THR A 160 -1.61 6.96 0.67
C THR A 160 -2.94 7.54 0.22
N MET A 161 -4.01 6.74 0.21
CA MET A 161 -5.35 7.20 -0.16
C MET A 161 -5.86 8.29 0.78
N PHE A 162 -5.75 8.08 2.09
CA PHE A 162 -6.17 9.06 3.09
C PHE A 162 -5.41 10.37 2.94
N GLN A 163 -4.08 10.32 2.80
CA GLN A 163 -3.26 11.52 2.61
C GLN A 163 -3.63 12.26 1.32
N MET A 164 -3.74 11.55 0.20
CA MET A 164 -4.14 12.15 -1.08
C MET A 164 -5.54 12.76 -1.03
N ARG A 165 -6.48 12.14 -0.31
CA ARG A 165 -7.82 12.67 -0.10
C ARG A 165 -7.79 13.97 0.70
N GLN A 166 -7.02 14.03 1.78
CA GLN A 166 -6.87 15.25 2.58
C GLN A 166 -6.30 16.39 1.73
N PHE A 167 -5.22 16.14 0.98
CA PHE A 167 -4.63 17.15 0.10
C PHE A 167 -5.61 17.65 -0.97
N LEU A 168 -6.41 16.77 -1.58
CA LEU A 168 -7.39 17.17 -2.59
C LEU A 168 -8.55 17.95 -1.98
N LEU A 169 -8.99 17.59 -0.78
CA LEU A 169 -10.03 18.31 -0.06
C LEU A 169 -9.57 19.73 0.24
N GLU A 170 -8.48 19.89 0.98
CA GLU A 170 -8.01 21.20 1.44
C GLU A 170 -7.65 22.16 0.31
N LYS A 171 -7.03 21.65 -0.75
CA LYS A 171 -6.41 22.51 -1.77
C LYS A 171 -7.25 22.68 -3.02
N THR A 172 -8.18 21.75 -3.28
CA THR A 172 -9.00 21.79 -4.50
C THR A 172 -10.49 21.70 -4.23
N ASN A 173 -10.90 21.56 -2.97
CA ASN A 173 -12.27 21.30 -2.54
C ASN A 173 -12.88 20.18 -3.38
N GLN A 174 -12.17 19.05 -3.45
CA GLN A 174 -12.59 17.89 -4.23
C GLN A 174 -12.78 16.67 -3.34
N GLU A 175 -13.98 16.09 -3.38
CA GLU A 175 -14.22 14.78 -2.76
C GLU A 175 -13.62 13.66 -3.62
N LEU A 176 -12.67 12.93 -3.05
CA LEU A 176 -12.06 11.76 -3.68
C LEU A 176 -12.91 10.50 -3.38
N SER A 177 -13.15 9.68 -4.41
CA SER A 177 -13.75 8.36 -4.24
C SER A 177 -12.71 7.38 -3.71
N GLU A 178 -12.92 6.87 -2.49
CA GLU A 178 -12.03 5.92 -1.83
C GLU A 178 -11.75 4.69 -2.71
N TYR A 179 -12.79 4.06 -3.26
CA TYR A 179 -12.65 2.86 -4.07
C TYR A 179 -11.85 3.11 -5.36
N LYS A 180 -12.17 4.20 -6.08
CA LYS A 180 -11.41 4.56 -7.30
C LYS A 180 -9.97 4.92 -6.98
N ALA A 181 -9.76 5.63 -5.87
CA ALA A 181 -8.43 6.04 -5.44
C ALA A 181 -7.57 4.83 -5.08
N ILE A 182 -8.08 3.88 -4.28
CA ILE A 182 -7.37 2.65 -3.95
C ILE A 182 -6.99 1.88 -5.21
N TYR A 183 -7.92 1.75 -6.17
CA TYR A 183 -7.63 1.08 -7.44
C TYR A 183 -6.49 1.76 -8.22
N MET A 184 -6.53 3.08 -8.38
CA MET A 184 -5.45 3.82 -9.05
C MET A 184 -4.13 3.81 -8.28
N ILE A 185 -4.18 3.84 -6.95
CA ILE A 185 -3.00 3.76 -6.09
C ILE A 185 -2.36 2.38 -6.21
N LYS A 186 -3.15 1.31 -6.25
CA LYS A 186 -2.68 -0.06 -6.43
C LYS A 186 -1.85 -0.20 -7.72
N ASP A 187 -2.28 0.44 -8.81
CA ASP A 187 -1.51 0.43 -10.07
C ASP A 187 -0.21 1.25 -9.97
N TYR A 188 -0.18 2.25 -9.09
CA TYR A 188 0.96 3.11 -8.85
C TYR A 188 1.93 2.57 -7.82
N PHE A 189 1.54 1.52 -7.09
CA PHE A 189 2.44 0.85 -6.19
C PHE A 189 3.74 0.64 -6.96
N PRO A 190 3.83 -0.09 -8.11
CA PRO A 190 5.10 -0.45 -8.80
C PRO A 190 6.24 0.57 -8.70
N LEU A 191 5.87 1.81 -8.93
CA LEU A 191 6.73 2.96 -8.99
C LEU A 191 7.08 3.54 -7.60
N LEU A 192 6.16 3.52 -6.64
CA LEU A 192 6.38 4.01 -5.27
C LEU A 192 7.48 3.23 -4.54
N PHE A 193 7.50 1.90 -4.61
CA PHE A 193 8.51 1.09 -3.91
C PHE A 193 9.90 1.25 -4.51
N GLN A 194 9.99 1.21 -5.85
CA GLN A 194 11.24 1.53 -6.54
C GLN A 194 11.74 2.92 -6.15
N ALA A 195 10.83 3.89 -6.05
CA ALA A 195 11.20 5.25 -5.66
C ALA A 195 11.62 5.38 -4.19
N ILE A 196 11.05 4.59 -3.27
CA ILE A 196 11.48 4.49 -1.87
C ILE A 196 12.94 4.00 -1.80
N ALA A 197 13.30 3.00 -2.60
CA ALA A 197 14.66 2.46 -2.64
C ALA A 197 15.68 3.47 -3.22
N ILE A 198 15.28 4.29 -4.20
CA ILE A 198 16.14 5.29 -4.85
C ILE A 198 16.31 6.54 -3.99
N GLY A 199 15.25 7.02 -3.33
CA GLY A 199 15.32 8.12 -2.37
C GLY A 199 14.14 9.12 -2.42
N THR A 200 14.06 9.96 -1.38
CA THR A 200 12.98 10.96 -1.15
C THR A 200 12.59 11.75 -2.39
N LYS A 201 13.57 12.27 -3.13
CA LYS A 201 13.34 13.11 -4.33
C LYS A 201 12.58 12.35 -5.42
N GLN A 202 12.90 11.07 -5.63
CA GLN A 202 12.22 10.25 -6.63
C GLN A 202 10.82 9.89 -6.14
N LEU A 203 10.68 9.54 -4.86
CA LEU A 203 9.39 9.23 -4.24
C LEU A 203 8.42 10.41 -4.34
N LEU A 204 8.89 11.62 -4.04
CA LEU A 204 8.14 12.86 -4.22
C LEU A 204 7.62 13.05 -5.65
N LYS A 205 8.45 12.78 -6.66
CA LYS A 205 8.03 12.89 -8.06
C LYS A 205 6.90 11.92 -8.39
N ILE A 206 6.98 10.68 -7.90
CA ILE A 206 5.94 9.66 -8.10
C ILE A 206 4.66 10.04 -7.36
N LEU A 207 4.76 10.44 -6.09
CA LEU A 207 3.61 10.89 -5.29
C LEU A 207 2.92 12.11 -5.93
N HIS A 208 3.68 13.05 -6.49
CA HIS A 208 3.10 14.18 -7.21
C HIS A 208 2.36 13.76 -8.48
N ARG A 209 2.91 12.82 -9.26
CA ARG A 209 2.22 12.24 -10.43
C ARG A 209 0.92 11.56 -10.04
N LEU A 210 0.96 10.77 -8.96
CA LEU A 210 -0.21 10.11 -8.39
C LEU A 210 -1.26 11.13 -7.95
N TYR A 211 -0.86 12.21 -7.26
CA TYR A 211 -1.76 13.29 -6.88
C TYR A 211 -2.46 13.90 -8.10
N LEU A 212 -1.74 14.19 -9.18
CA LEU A 212 -2.33 14.73 -10.41
C LEU A 212 -3.31 13.74 -11.07
N LEU A 213 -2.98 12.46 -11.08
CA LEU A 213 -3.86 11.41 -11.60
C LEU A 213 -5.17 11.34 -10.79
N LEU A 214 -5.06 11.28 -9.46
CA LEU A 214 -6.20 11.24 -8.55
C LEU A 214 -7.05 12.50 -8.65
N LYS A 215 -6.42 13.67 -8.80
CA LYS A 215 -7.11 14.94 -9.04
C LYS A 215 -7.96 14.87 -10.31
N LYS A 216 -7.41 14.33 -11.40
CA LYS A 216 -8.08 14.25 -12.71
C LYS A 216 -9.20 13.20 -12.73
N ASN A 217 -8.95 12.02 -12.17
CA ASN A 217 -9.79 10.83 -12.41
C ASN A 217 -10.50 10.29 -11.16
N GLY A 218 -10.04 10.66 -9.96
CA GLY A 218 -10.50 10.09 -8.69
C GLY A 218 -11.71 10.76 -8.06
N ARG A 219 -12.28 11.79 -8.71
CA ARG A 219 -13.44 12.50 -8.16
C ARG A 219 -14.60 11.54 -7.89
N LYS A 220 -15.27 11.75 -6.75
CA LYS A 220 -16.47 11.02 -6.39
C LYS A 220 -17.64 11.38 -7.28
N CYS A 221 -18.34 10.36 -7.76
CA CYS A 221 -19.54 10.53 -8.56
C CYS A 221 -20.74 10.78 -7.65
N HIS A 222 -21.56 11.78 -7.99
CA HIS A 222 -22.86 11.98 -7.37
C HIS A 222 -23.90 11.07 -8.03
N ARG A 223 -24.65 10.34 -7.22
CA ARG A 223 -25.83 9.62 -7.67
C ARG A 223 -27.07 10.44 -7.32
N TYR A 224 -28.01 10.52 -8.25
CA TYR A 224 -29.27 11.22 -8.05
C TYR A 224 -29.96 10.72 -6.76
N LYS A 225 -30.42 11.66 -5.92
CA LYS A 225 -31.04 11.43 -4.60
C LYS A 225 -30.16 10.79 -3.51
N LYS A 226 -28.85 10.60 -3.72
CA LYS A 226 -27.93 10.15 -2.66
C LYS A 226 -26.99 11.27 -2.23
N MET A 227 -27.09 11.68 -0.97
CA MET A 227 -26.18 12.62 -0.34
C MET A 227 -24.85 11.94 0.01
N THR A 228 -23.74 12.64 -0.21
CA THR A 228 -22.43 12.24 0.33
C THR A 228 -22.25 12.77 1.74
N VAL A 229 -21.17 12.32 2.40
CA VAL A 229 -20.79 12.84 3.72
C VAL A 229 -20.59 14.35 3.67
N PHE A 230 -20.05 14.88 2.58
CA PHE A 230 -19.83 16.32 2.44
C PHE A 230 -21.14 17.09 2.24
N ASP A 231 -22.13 16.50 1.55
CA ASP A 231 -23.48 17.08 1.46
C ASP A 231 -24.14 17.16 2.84
N ILE A 232 -24.03 16.11 3.64
CA ILE A 232 -24.60 16.05 5.00
C ILE A 232 -23.92 17.08 5.92
N LEU A 233 -22.60 17.24 5.80
CA LEU A 233 -21.81 18.16 6.61
C LEU A 233 -21.81 19.60 6.09
N GLY A 234 -22.46 19.88 4.95
CA GLY A 234 -22.50 21.22 4.35
C GLY A 234 -21.13 21.74 3.91
N ILE A 235 -20.16 20.86 3.66
CA ILE A 235 -18.83 21.24 3.21
C ILE A 235 -18.93 21.72 1.75
N VAL A 236 -18.29 22.84 1.39
CA VAL A 236 -18.29 23.36 0.02
C VAL A 236 -17.26 22.62 -0.83
N TYR A 237 -17.71 21.92 -1.89
CA TYR A 237 -16.82 21.20 -2.81
C TYR A 237 -17.34 21.15 -4.24
N LYS A 238 -16.44 20.83 -5.18
CA LYS A 238 -16.76 20.78 -6.62
C LYS A 238 -17.53 19.51 -6.98
N THR A 239 -18.82 19.66 -7.30
CA THR A 239 -19.68 18.56 -7.76
C THR A 239 -19.54 18.30 -9.27
N THR A 240 -19.61 17.05 -9.68
CA THR A 240 -19.76 16.64 -11.10
C THR A 240 -21.23 16.36 -11.39
N VAL A 241 -22.10 17.35 -11.23
CA VAL A 241 -23.48 17.22 -11.71
C VAL A 241 -23.45 17.53 -13.21
N LYS A 242 -23.66 16.50 -14.06
CA LYS A 242 -24.08 16.77 -15.43
C LYS A 242 -25.47 17.39 -15.32
N HIS A 243 -25.59 18.71 -15.50
CA HIS A 243 -26.89 19.29 -15.81
C HIS A 243 -27.37 18.59 -17.08
N ARG A 244 -28.38 17.71 -16.97
CA ARG A 244 -29.18 17.36 -18.14
C ARG A 244 -29.81 18.68 -18.57
N GLN A 245 -29.33 19.25 -19.68
CA GLN A 245 -30.12 20.21 -20.42
C GLN A 245 -31.40 19.47 -20.79
N THR A 246 -32.50 19.84 -20.13
CA THR A 246 -33.84 19.50 -20.55
C THR A 246 -34.08 20.25 -21.85
N ALA A 247 -34.00 19.53 -22.96
CA ALA A 247 -34.62 19.92 -24.23
C ALA A 247 -35.98 19.21 -24.31
#